data_AF-A0A1F2UH10-F1
#
_entry.id   AF-A0A1F2UH10-F1
#
_cell.length_a   1.000
_cell.length_b   1.000
_cell.length_c   1.000
_cell.angle_alpha   90.00
_cell.angle_beta   90.00
_cell.angle_gamma   90.00
#
_symmetry.space_group_name_H-M   'P 1'
#
loop_
_entity.id
_entity.type
_entity.pdbx_description
1 polymer ?
#
loop_
_entity_poly.entity_id
_entity_poly.type
_entity_poly.pdbx_seq_one_letter_code
_entity_poly.pdbx_strand_id
1 'polypeptide(L)' 'MIERLTREDTLRVFFRQVNNSIKEESAQTVIDAEMEMTRKDSAGQLERRRQQLVIDFQRTSRGWKITNITPREFFRPL' A
#
# COMPACT_ATOMS: atom_id res chain seq x y z
N MET A 1 -30.53 -22.73 2.43
CA MET A 1 -29.53 -22.09 3.31
C MET A 1 -28.12 -22.44 2.81
N ILE A 2 -27.66 -21.93 1.65
CA ILE A 2 -26.24 -22.09 1.23
C ILE A 2 -25.87 -20.92 0.30
N GLU A 3 -25.57 -19.75 0.87
CA GLU A 3 -24.76 -18.69 0.21
C GLU A 3 -23.78 -18.05 1.23
N ARG A 4 -23.44 -18.78 2.30
CA ARG A 4 -22.34 -18.41 3.21
C ARG A 4 -20.99 -18.94 2.72
N LEU A 5 -20.84 -19.15 1.41
CA LEU A 5 -19.55 -19.43 0.80
C LEU A 5 -18.71 -18.15 0.86
N THR A 6 -17.77 -18.15 1.82
CA THR A 6 -16.46 -17.51 1.73
C THR A 6 -16.46 -16.04 1.31
N ARG A 7 -17.06 -15.15 2.12
CA ARG A 7 -16.62 -13.75 2.11
C ARG A 7 -15.21 -13.70 2.72
N GLU A 8 -14.24 -13.33 1.91
CA GLU A 8 -12.83 -13.15 2.29
C GLU A 8 -12.52 -11.66 2.46
N ASP A 9 -11.63 -11.33 3.39
CA ASP A 9 -11.13 -9.98 3.51
C ASP A 9 -10.30 -9.65 2.27
N THR A 10 -10.71 -8.62 1.53
CA THR A 10 -10.06 -8.25 0.28
C THR A 10 -9.41 -6.89 0.43
N LEU A 11 -8.12 -6.79 0.08
CA LEU A 11 -7.38 -5.54 -0.03
C LEU A 11 -6.93 -5.36 -1.47
N ARG A 12 -7.31 -4.25 -2.08
CA ARG A 12 -6.81 -3.83 -3.40
C ARG A 12 -6.06 -2.52 -3.24
N VAL A 13 -4.84 -2.46 -3.78
CA VAL A 13 -4.04 -1.23 -3.75
C VAL A 13 -3.51 -0.94 -5.15
N PHE A 14 -3.72 0.29 -5.61
CA PHE A 14 -3.18 0.83 -6.85
C PHE A 14 -2.07 1.82 -6.51
N PHE A 15 -0.98 1.76 -7.25
CA PHE A 15 0.15 2.67 -7.11
C PHE A 15 0.45 3.32 -8.45
N ARG A 16 0.63 4.65 -8.43
CA ARG A 16 1.12 5.41 -9.57
C ARG A 16 2.38 6.15 -9.15
N GLN A 17 3.51 5.85 -9.79
CA GLN A 17 4.74 6.58 -9.53
C GLN A 17 4.62 8.01 -10.05
N VAL A 18 4.89 8.97 -9.15
CA VAL A 18 4.86 10.42 -9.44
C VAL A 18 6.27 10.92 -9.70
N ASN A 19 7.22 10.50 -8.87
CA ASN A 19 8.61 10.91 -8.97
C ASN A 19 9.54 9.79 -8.47
N ASN A 20 10.77 9.78 -8.97
CA ASN A 20 11.83 8.89 -8.51
C ASN A 20 13.17 9.63 -8.51
N SER A 21 13.93 9.45 -7.43
CA SER A 21 15.29 9.99 -7.28
C SER A 21 16.22 8.90 -6.78
N ILE A 22 17.39 8.76 -7.41
CA ILE A 22 18.42 7.78 -7.06
C ILE A 22 19.72 8.54 -6.77
N LYS A 23 20.37 8.20 -5.66
CA LYS A 23 21.67 8.73 -5.23
C LYS A 23 22.52 7.59 -4.71
N GLU A 24 23.44 7.09 -5.54
CA GLU A 24 24.40 6.01 -5.22
C GLU A 24 23.80 4.87 -4.37
N GLU A 25 23.91 4.98 -3.05
CA GLU A 25 23.48 3.99 -2.06
C GLU A 25 22.05 4.16 -1.54
N SER A 26 21.32 5.18 -1.98
CA SER A 26 19.96 5.52 -1.55
C SER A 26 19.06 5.87 -2.72
N ALA A 27 17.76 5.63 -2.57
CA ALA A 27 16.77 6.10 -3.52
C ALA A 27 15.49 6.48 -2.78
N GLN A 28 14.69 7.33 -3.41
CA GLN A 28 13.36 7.71 -2.91
C GLN A 28 12.38 7.70 -4.07
N THR A 29 11.20 7.11 -3.86
CA THR A 29 10.08 7.20 -4.80
C THR A 29 8.89 7.85 -4.13
N VAL A 30 8.19 8.70 -4.88
CA VAL A 30 6.91 9.28 -4.47
C VAL A 30 5.83 8.63 -5.32
N ILE A 31 4.83 8.04 -4.67
CA ILE A 31 3.74 7.35 -5.33
C ILE A 31 2.40 7.90 -4.86
N ASP A 32 1.45 8.03 -5.77
CA ASP A 32 0.05 8.18 -5.40
C ASP A 32 -0.52 6.78 -5.20
N ALA A 33 -1.09 6.54 -4.02
CA ALA A 33 -1.66 5.26 -3.63
C ALA A 33 -3.18 5.37 -3.45
N GLU A 34 -3.90 4.39 -3.96
CA GLU A 34 -5.33 4.21 -3.75
C GLU A 34 -5.57 2.81 -3.20
N MET A 35 -6.23 2.73 -2.05
CA MET A 35 -6.56 1.50 -1.35
C MET A 35 -8.07 1.33 -1.26
N GLU A 36 -8.54 0.12 -1.55
CA GLU A 36 -9.90 -0.35 -1.29
C GLU A 36 -9.82 -1.59 -0.40
N MET A 37 -10.52 -1.57 0.73
CA MET A 37 -10.58 -2.69 1.66
C MET A 37 -12.02 -3.09 1.95
N THR A 38 -12.31 -4.38 1.84
CA THR A 38 -13.61 -4.98 2.15
C THR A 38 -13.41 -6.03 3.24
N ARG A 39 -14.08 -5.87 4.38
CA ARG A 39 -14.04 -6.88 5.47
C ARG A 39 -15.28 -7.76 5.41
N LYS A 40 -15.10 -9.03 5.79
CA LYS A 40 -16.15 -10.06 5.80
C LYS A 40 -17.37 -9.72 6.67
N ASP A 41 -17.12 -9.08 7.81
CA ASP A 41 -18.08 -8.76 8.88
C ASP A 41 -18.75 -7.39 8.70
N SER A 42 -18.07 -6.47 8.03
CA SER A 42 -18.66 -5.19 7.63
C SER A 42 -19.76 -5.43 6.60
N ALA A 43 -20.95 -4.85 6.82
CA ALA A 43 -22.14 -5.05 6.01
C ALA A 43 -22.05 -4.40 4.61
N GLY A 44 -20.99 -4.70 3.85
CA GLY A 44 -20.69 -4.11 2.55
C GLY A 44 -20.01 -2.74 2.63
N GLN A 45 -19.47 -2.35 3.78
CA GLN A 45 -18.77 -1.07 3.92
C GLN A 45 -17.38 -1.17 3.28
N LEU A 46 -17.26 -0.58 2.10
CA LEU A 46 -15.98 -0.46 1.39
C LEU A 46 -15.19 0.70 2.00
N GLU A 47 -14.05 0.39 2.61
CA GLU A 47 -13.10 1.42 3.06
C GLU A 47 -12.23 1.86 1.88
N ARG A 48 -12.27 3.14 1.54
CA ARG A 48 -11.44 3.73 0.48
C ARG A 48 -10.49 4.76 1.06
N ARG A 49 -9.22 4.68 0.69
CA ARG A 49 -8.18 5.65 1.08
C ARG A 49 -7.36 6.04 -0.13
N ARG A 50 -7.15 7.33 -0.33
CA ARG A 50 -6.25 7.88 -1.36
C ARG A 50 -5.23 8.78 -0.70
N GLN A 51 -3.95 8.50 -0.91
CA GLN A 51 -2.89 9.25 -0.26
C GLN A 51 -1.58 9.12 -1.06
N GLN A 52 -0.75 10.17 -1.00
CA GLN A 52 0.61 10.09 -1.50
C GLN A 52 1.53 9.44 -0.46
N LEU A 53 2.35 8.49 -0.90
CA LEU A 53 3.34 7.80 -0.09
C LEU A 53 4.75 8.14 -0.59
N VAL A 54 5.66 8.31 0.36
CA VAL A 54 7.10 8.36 0.11
C VAL A 54 7.71 7.03 0.53
N ILE A 55 8.45 6.39 -0.38
CA ILE A 55 9.16 5.14 -0.10
C ILE A 55 10.66 5.40 -0.22
N ASP A 56 11.37 5.15 0.86
CA ASP A 56 12.82 5.27 0.93
C ASP A 56 13.47 3.90 0.73
N PHE A 57 14.56 3.88 -0.03
CA PHE A 57 15.33 2.68 -0.33
C PHE A 57 16.79 2.87 0.03
N GLN A 58 17.42 1.77 0.40
CA GLN A 58 18.86 1.65 0.53
C GLN A 58 19.37 0.53 -0.36
N ARG A 59 20.49 0.76 -1.03
CA ARG A 59 21.17 -0.25 -1.84
C ARG A 59 21.85 -1.25 -0.89
N THR A 60 21.74 -2.51 -1.23
CA THR A 60 22.42 -3.62 -0.55
C THR A 60 23.13 -4.47 -1.59
N SER A 61 24.00 -5.38 -1.16
CA SER A 61 24.64 -6.36 -2.06
C SER A 61 23.65 -7.24 -2.82
N ARG A 62 22.40 -7.34 -2.35
CA ARG A 62 21.32 -8.13 -2.97
C ARG A 62 20.32 -7.28 -3.77
N GLY A 63 20.52 -5.97 -3.86
CA GLY A 63 19.61 -5.04 -4.54
C GLY A 63 19.03 -3.97 -3.62
N TRP A 64 17.95 -3.31 -4.06
CA TRP A 64 17.29 -2.26 -3.31
C TRP A 64 16.41 -2.84 -2.21
N LYS A 65 16.54 -2.30 -1.00
CA LYS A 65 15.71 -2.62 0.16
C LYS A 65 14.88 -1.40 0.53
N ILE A 66 13.57 -1.59 0.72
CA ILE A 66 12.72 -0.56 1.33
C ILE A 66 13.12 -0.41 2.80
N THR A 67 13.54 0.80 3.19
CA THR A 67 13.90 1.12 4.57
C THR A 67 12.78 1.84 5.29
N ASN A 68 11.97 2.63 4.57
CA ASN A 68 10.88 3.38 5.15
C ASN A 68 9.74 3.62 4.15
N ILE A 69 8.52 3.75 4.67
CA ILE A 69 7.32 4.14 3.94
C ILE A 69 6.61 5.19 4.79
N THR A 70 6.30 6.35 4.22
CA THR A 70 5.68 7.47 4.95
C THR A 70 4.45 7.99 4.21
N PRO A 71 3.27 8.09 4.87
CA PRO A 71 2.96 7.57 6.21
C PRO A 71 2.69 6.06 6.22
N ARG A 72 2.97 5.40 7.35
CA ARG A 72 2.75 3.93 7.52
C ARG A 72 1.29 3.60 7.78
N GLU A 73 0.55 4.56 8.31
CA GLU A 73 -0.86 4.51 8.65
C GLU A 73 -1.72 4.24 7.41
N PHE A 74 -1.22 4.49 6.20
CA PHE A 74 -1.93 4.21 4.97
C PHE A 74 -2.38 2.75 4.84
N PHE A 75 -1.67 1.80 5.45
CA PHE A 75 -2.05 0.38 5.43
C PHE A 75 -2.84 -0.07 6.67
N ARG A 76 -3.10 0.83 7.62
CA ARG A 76 -3.88 0.48 8.81
C ARG A 76 -5.37 0.46 8.48
N PRO A 77 -6.10 -0.58 8.93
CA PRO A 77 -7.55 -0.58 8.93
C PRO A 77 -8.09 0.65 9.68
N LEU A 78 -9.18 1.28 9.21
CA LEU A 78 -9.86 2.34 9.96
C LEU A 78 -10.64 1.77 11.16
#